data_AF-A0A376BXY4-F1
#
_entry.id   AF-A0A376BXY4-F1
#
_cell.length_a   1.000
_cell.length_b   1.000
_cell.length_c   1.000
_cell.angle_alpha   90.00
_cell.angle_beta   90.00
_cell.angle_gamma   90.00
#
_symmetry.space_group_name_H-M   'P 1'
#
loop_
_entity.id
_entity.type
_entity.pdbx_description
1 polymer ?
#
loop_
_entity_poly.entity_id
_entity_poly.type
_entity_poly.pdbx_seq_one_letter_code
_entity_poly.pdbx_strand_id
1 'polypeptide(L)'
;MTDKSTYFISYNVSTDELEGDLSIQCNPAGTGANKNLKFHPSTTDLSFLKTGNETFSIQKGSSFDTLKNRLLNGEQVNYPAKEFLSTAFSYRPIYDFNVNIKAIASTGSEPLSIFPNALKFHLDRSKGESKSKSVTLSVDSSTVNISAPYWLTVEAIGGNQIEVITANSATLLPGIYTGEVIISDNVNQVIVNVIINVIDAEIVNELEEYNFCLDAKKIYFKQYHPNLKYKRVKISGTQYISNEEHHIQQIYDLIYFNGETNIDIGEKVQQFIEPFKEILLDMALKKHIMKPISIQIDIADLNDKFEELHQKSLGTFYFYPGEKPKAYPLLTNHRIRKRVNLSKMLISYIEGVAIPNTWGILKSINNGATHDISCLILTEFNLNFPRVFNFGTMKVISFPTSQNAFHIQWLNQNLVPEWATFTGEFKIKTAYHHTISKSVFTNKKKKYDSEKEKSLSINTGFILKAEIPMIEEMMSSSIVYIEMDNRLLKCIPNGEKLDSEDSTNQLVTFELEFLIISEIWK
;
A
#
# COMPACT_ATOMS: atom_id res chain seq x y z
N MET A 1 -61.36 -10.98 -23.25
CA MET A 1 -61.43 -9.95 -22.19
C MET A 1 -62.09 -10.60 -20.99
N THR A 2 -61.47 -10.41 -19.83
CA THR A 2 -61.99 -10.81 -18.52
C THR A 2 -62.92 -9.73 -17.97
N ASP A 3 -63.67 -10.05 -16.92
CA ASP A 3 -64.61 -9.12 -16.28
C ASP A 3 -63.92 -7.97 -15.53
N LYS A 4 -62.66 -8.15 -15.12
CA LYS A 4 -61.81 -7.11 -14.51
C LYS A 4 -60.42 -7.11 -15.13
N SER A 5 -59.76 -5.94 -15.13
CA SER A 5 -58.35 -5.81 -15.52
C SER A 5 -57.38 -6.14 -14.37
N THR A 6 -57.88 -6.14 -13.13
CA THR A 6 -57.11 -6.44 -11.92
C THR A 6 -57.99 -7.17 -10.91
N TYR A 7 -57.49 -8.27 -10.37
CA TYR A 7 -58.12 -9.07 -9.31
C TYR A 7 -57.32 -8.92 -8.02
N PHE A 8 -58.02 -8.68 -6.91
CA PHE A 8 -57.41 -8.52 -5.59
C PHE A 8 -57.76 -9.71 -4.70
N ILE A 9 -56.73 -10.42 -4.27
CA ILE A 9 -56.82 -11.59 -3.39
C ILE A 9 -56.07 -11.29 -2.11
N SER A 10 -56.67 -11.71 -1.01
CA SER A 10 -56.01 -11.73 0.29
C SER A 10 -55.62 -13.16 0.64
N TYR A 11 -54.38 -13.37 1.07
CA TYR A 11 -53.94 -14.62 1.65
C TYR A 11 -53.93 -14.50 3.16
N ASN A 12 -54.79 -15.27 3.82
CA ASN A 12 -54.84 -15.32 5.27
C ASN A 12 -53.74 -16.27 5.78
N VAL A 13 -52.69 -15.69 6.36
CA VAL A 13 -51.54 -16.46 6.84
C VAL A 13 -51.94 -17.40 7.99
N SER A 14 -52.97 -17.04 8.77
CA SER A 14 -53.42 -17.77 9.95
C SER A 14 -54.34 -18.95 9.61
N THR A 15 -55.29 -18.77 8.69
CA THR A 15 -56.21 -19.85 8.27
C THR A 15 -55.68 -20.65 7.09
N ASP A 16 -54.61 -20.17 6.46
CA ASP A 16 -54.09 -20.70 5.20
C ASP A 16 -55.15 -20.69 4.09
N GLU A 17 -56.00 -19.65 4.04
CA GLU A 17 -57.05 -19.52 3.03
C GLU A 17 -56.80 -18.34 2.08
N LEU A 18 -57.26 -18.47 0.84
CA LEU A 18 -57.33 -17.35 -0.10
C LEU A 18 -58.75 -16.78 -0.04
N GLU A 19 -58.87 -15.47 -0.02
CA GLU A 19 -60.12 -14.73 0.03
C GLU A 19 -60.12 -13.59 -0.98
N GLY A 20 -61.30 -13.07 -1.33
CA GLY A 20 -61.45 -11.94 -2.27
C GLY A 20 -61.85 -12.39 -3.68
N ASP A 21 -61.26 -11.76 -4.69
CA ASP A 21 -61.62 -11.93 -6.10
C ASP A 21 -61.09 -13.26 -6.68
N LEU A 22 -61.61 -14.40 -6.20
CA LEU A 22 -61.14 -15.74 -6.61
C LEU A 22 -61.74 -16.23 -7.92
N SER A 23 -62.80 -15.61 -8.43
CA SER A 23 -63.46 -16.03 -9.67
C SER A 23 -63.21 -15.03 -10.79
N ILE A 24 -62.78 -15.54 -11.94
CA ILE A 24 -62.58 -14.79 -13.18
C ILE A 24 -63.63 -15.24 -14.19
N GLN A 25 -64.37 -14.29 -14.73
CA GLN A 25 -65.28 -14.51 -15.85
C GLN A 25 -64.64 -14.01 -17.14
N CYS A 26 -64.56 -14.87 -18.13
CA CYS A 26 -64.15 -14.48 -19.48
C CYS A 26 -65.39 -14.22 -20.33
N ASN A 27 -65.33 -13.26 -21.25
CA ASN A 27 -66.43 -13.08 -22.22
C ASN A 27 -66.63 -14.33 -23.10
N PRO A 28 -67.79 -14.47 -23.76
CA PRO A 28 -68.01 -15.62 -24.63
C PRO A 28 -67.00 -15.79 -25.75
N ALA A 29 -66.52 -17.02 -25.90
CA ALA A 29 -65.75 -17.42 -27.07
C ALA A 29 -66.74 -17.80 -28.17
N GLY A 30 -66.58 -17.26 -29.38
CA GLY A 30 -67.37 -17.69 -30.53
C GLY A 30 -67.30 -19.22 -30.73
N THR A 31 -68.28 -19.79 -31.45
CA THR A 31 -68.42 -21.23 -31.66
C THR A 31 -67.11 -21.89 -32.12
N GLY A 32 -66.60 -22.85 -31.33
CA GLY A 32 -65.41 -23.65 -31.65
C GLY A 32 -64.08 -23.18 -31.06
N ALA A 33 -64.06 -22.12 -30.25
CA ALA A 33 -62.85 -21.66 -29.55
C ALA A 33 -62.94 -21.89 -28.04
N ASN A 34 -61.82 -22.30 -27.43
CA ASN A 34 -61.68 -22.49 -25.98
C ASN A 34 -60.77 -21.40 -25.39
N LYS A 35 -61.17 -20.84 -24.25
CA LYS A 35 -60.33 -19.92 -23.49
C LYS A 35 -59.51 -20.65 -22.45
N ASN A 36 -58.30 -20.15 -22.21
CA ASN A 36 -57.41 -20.57 -21.13
C ASN A 36 -56.68 -19.37 -20.54
N LEU A 37 -56.34 -19.42 -19.26
CA LEU A 37 -55.59 -18.38 -18.56
C LEU A 37 -54.21 -18.91 -18.15
N LYS A 38 -53.17 -18.08 -18.26
CA LYS A 38 -51.82 -18.41 -17.73
C LYS A 38 -51.16 -17.17 -17.16
N PHE A 39 -50.37 -17.34 -16.09
CA PHE A 39 -49.49 -16.30 -15.58
C PHE A 39 -48.30 -16.05 -16.52
N HIS A 40 -47.83 -14.81 -16.60
CA HIS A 40 -46.72 -14.41 -17.46
C HIS A 40 -45.79 -13.38 -16.76
N PRO A 41 -44.53 -13.72 -16.43
CA PRO A 41 -43.88 -15.02 -16.64
C PRO A 41 -44.60 -16.14 -15.85
N SER A 42 -44.44 -17.39 -16.29
CA SER A 42 -45.08 -18.53 -15.63
C SER A 42 -44.64 -18.62 -14.17
N THR A 43 -45.60 -18.57 -13.25
CA THR A 43 -45.40 -18.89 -11.84
C THR A 43 -46.09 -20.22 -11.50
N THR A 44 -45.56 -20.91 -10.51
CA THR A 44 -46.17 -22.09 -9.87
C THR A 44 -46.78 -21.75 -8.50
N ASP A 45 -46.76 -20.48 -8.10
CA ASP A 45 -47.31 -20.03 -6.83
C ASP A 45 -48.85 -20.04 -6.88
N LEU A 46 -49.45 -19.53 -7.95
CA LEU A 46 -50.90 -19.56 -8.16
C LEU A 46 -51.23 -20.38 -9.41
N SER A 47 -52.44 -20.93 -9.47
CA SER A 47 -52.96 -21.59 -10.67
C SER A 47 -54.41 -21.21 -10.96
N PHE A 48 -54.81 -21.33 -12.22
CA PHE A 48 -56.19 -21.16 -12.65
C PHE A 48 -56.84 -22.52 -12.87
N LEU A 49 -57.93 -22.80 -12.16
CA LEU A 49 -58.77 -23.97 -12.38
C LEU A 49 -59.99 -23.58 -13.21
N LYS A 50 -60.21 -24.24 -14.35
CA LYS A 50 -61.42 -24.03 -15.15
C LYS A 50 -62.62 -24.67 -14.45
N THR A 51 -63.57 -23.85 -14.01
CA THR A 51 -64.76 -24.30 -13.24
C THR A 51 -66.05 -24.22 -14.05
N GLY A 52 -66.04 -23.56 -15.21
CA GLY A 52 -67.14 -23.53 -16.17
C GLY A 52 -66.62 -23.32 -17.59
N ASN A 53 -67.52 -23.12 -18.56
CA ASN A 53 -67.11 -22.90 -19.95
C ASN A 53 -66.21 -21.66 -20.11
N GLU A 54 -66.51 -20.62 -19.33
CA GLU A 54 -65.85 -19.30 -19.36
C GLU A 54 -65.46 -18.78 -17.97
N THR A 55 -65.66 -19.61 -16.94
CA THR A 55 -65.30 -19.29 -15.55
C THR A 55 -64.01 -20.01 -15.14
N PHE A 56 -63.12 -19.27 -14.49
CA PHE A 56 -61.92 -19.80 -13.85
C PHE A 56 -61.89 -19.41 -12.38
N SER A 57 -61.42 -20.31 -11.52
CA SER A 57 -61.10 -20.03 -10.13
C SER A 57 -59.59 -19.90 -9.95
N ILE A 58 -59.16 -18.91 -9.18
CA ILE A 58 -57.78 -18.78 -8.73
C ILE A 58 -57.62 -19.66 -7.50
N GLN A 59 -56.56 -20.46 -7.48
CA GLN A 59 -56.23 -21.36 -6.38
C GLN A 59 -54.72 -21.39 -6.15
N LYS A 60 -54.31 -21.95 -5.00
CA LYS A 60 -52.90 -22.17 -4.69
C LYS A 60 -52.27 -23.12 -5.73
N GLY A 61 -51.09 -22.77 -6.21
CA GLY A 61 -50.25 -23.61 -7.06
C GLY A 61 -49.28 -24.47 -6.25
N SER A 62 -48.50 -25.30 -6.93
CA SER A 62 -47.61 -26.28 -6.30
C SER A 62 -46.46 -25.67 -5.50
N SER A 63 -46.11 -24.41 -5.73
CA SER A 63 -45.04 -23.70 -5.02
C SER A 63 -45.57 -22.67 -4.02
N PHE A 64 -46.88 -22.65 -3.76
CA PHE A 64 -47.48 -21.63 -2.90
C PHE A 64 -46.90 -21.63 -1.48
N ASP A 65 -46.45 -22.77 -0.95
CA ASP A 65 -45.76 -22.82 0.36
C ASP A 65 -44.44 -22.05 0.38
N THR A 66 -43.75 -21.96 -0.76
CA THR A 66 -42.53 -21.15 -0.88
C THR A 66 -42.86 -19.66 -0.90
N LEU A 67 -43.98 -19.29 -1.55
CA LEU A 67 -44.51 -17.93 -1.50
C LEU A 67 -44.99 -17.56 -0.10
N LYS A 68 -45.70 -18.47 0.60
CA LYS A 68 -46.15 -18.29 1.99
C LYS A 68 -45.02 -17.91 2.93
N ASN A 69 -43.88 -18.59 2.82
CA ASN A 69 -42.70 -18.31 3.65
C ASN A 69 -42.02 -16.97 3.33
N ARG A 70 -42.39 -16.33 2.21
CA ARG A 70 -41.80 -15.06 1.74
C ARG A 70 -42.73 -13.87 1.88
N LEU A 71 -44.04 -14.07 1.89
CA LEU A 71 -45.04 -13.01 2.01
C LEU A 71 -45.17 -12.59 3.48
N LEU A 72 -44.60 -11.44 3.84
CA LEU A 72 -44.84 -10.81 5.14
C LEU A 72 -46.21 -10.12 5.17
N ASN A 73 -46.81 -9.95 6.36
CA ASN A 73 -48.12 -9.30 6.49
C ASN A 73 -48.09 -7.89 5.88
N GLY A 74 -49.06 -7.58 5.01
CA GLY A 74 -49.11 -6.32 4.29
C GLY A 74 -48.30 -6.28 2.99
N GLU A 75 -47.38 -7.22 2.75
CA GLU A 75 -46.70 -7.33 1.46
C GLU A 75 -47.67 -7.75 0.36
N GLN A 76 -47.48 -7.13 -0.79
CA GLN A 76 -48.27 -7.39 -1.99
C GLN A 76 -47.37 -7.89 -3.10
N VAL A 77 -47.75 -9.01 -3.72
CA VAL A 77 -47.10 -9.53 -4.92
C VAL A 77 -48.08 -9.43 -6.08
N ASN A 78 -47.61 -8.89 -7.20
CA ASN A 78 -48.37 -8.78 -8.42
C ASN A 78 -47.96 -9.89 -9.39
N TYR A 79 -48.95 -10.65 -9.86
CA TYR A 79 -48.80 -11.66 -10.90
C TYR A 79 -49.52 -11.21 -12.17
N PRO A 80 -48.78 -10.74 -13.19
CA PRO A 80 -49.35 -10.49 -14.50
C PRO A 80 -49.83 -11.82 -15.12
N ALA A 81 -51.00 -11.79 -15.73
CA ALA A 81 -51.64 -12.94 -16.34
C ALA A 81 -52.21 -12.59 -17.71
N LYS A 82 -52.36 -13.61 -18.55
CA LYS A 82 -52.85 -13.48 -19.92
C LYS A 82 -53.96 -14.48 -20.19
N GLU A 83 -54.99 -13.98 -20.86
CA GLU A 83 -56.04 -14.78 -21.48
C GLU A 83 -55.58 -15.22 -22.87
N PHE A 84 -55.74 -16.50 -23.17
CA PHE A 84 -55.40 -17.09 -24.45
C PHE A 84 -56.65 -17.67 -25.11
N LEU A 85 -56.76 -17.43 -26.41
CA LEU A 85 -57.71 -18.11 -27.26
C LEU A 85 -57.02 -19.34 -27.88
N SER A 86 -57.60 -20.51 -27.64
CA SER A 86 -57.20 -21.78 -28.23
C SER A 86 -58.22 -22.20 -29.28
N THR A 87 -57.77 -22.36 -30.51
CA THR A 87 -58.50 -23.05 -31.58
C THR A 87 -57.79 -24.36 -31.91
N ALA A 88 -58.35 -25.19 -32.79
CA ALA A 88 -57.70 -26.44 -33.21
C ALA A 88 -56.28 -26.25 -33.81
N PHE A 89 -55.93 -25.02 -34.23
CA PHE A 89 -54.69 -24.75 -34.97
C PHE A 89 -53.82 -23.63 -34.36
N SER A 90 -54.25 -22.96 -33.29
CA SER A 90 -53.48 -21.85 -32.73
C SER A 90 -53.79 -21.56 -31.27
N TYR A 91 -52.77 -21.06 -30.56
CA TYR A 91 -52.84 -20.58 -29.19
C TYR A 91 -52.28 -19.16 -29.16
N ARG A 92 -53.13 -18.13 -29.00
CA ARG A 92 -52.71 -16.71 -29.06
C ARG A 92 -53.17 -15.94 -27.83
N PRO A 93 -52.31 -15.09 -27.23
CA PRO A 93 -52.71 -14.19 -26.15
C PRO A 93 -53.66 -13.13 -26.72
N ILE A 94 -54.73 -12.82 -26.00
CA ILE A 94 -55.78 -11.90 -26.44
C ILE A 94 -56.11 -10.80 -25.42
N TYR A 95 -55.72 -10.97 -24.16
CA TYR A 95 -55.94 -9.95 -23.12
C TYR A 95 -54.94 -10.14 -21.97
N ASP A 96 -54.42 -9.03 -21.45
CA ASP A 96 -53.52 -9.00 -20.30
C ASP A 96 -54.26 -8.42 -19.09
N PHE A 97 -54.11 -9.04 -17.92
CA PHE A 97 -54.71 -8.60 -16.65
C PHE A 97 -53.76 -8.93 -15.48
N ASN A 98 -54.04 -8.41 -14.28
CA ASN A 98 -53.18 -8.61 -13.12
C ASN A 98 -53.93 -9.32 -11.98
N VAL A 99 -53.22 -10.18 -11.24
CA VAL A 99 -53.68 -10.76 -9.98
C VAL A 99 -52.76 -10.29 -8.86
N ASN A 100 -53.29 -9.49 -7.95
CA ASN A 100 -52.57 -8.99 -6.79
C ASN A 100 -52.91 -9.84 -5.57
N ILE A 101 -51.90 -10.44 -4.94
CA ILE A 101 -52.05 -11.14 -3.68
C ILE A 101 -51.46 -10.30 -2.56
N LYS A 102 -52.21 -10.10 -1.48
CA LYS A 102 -51.75 -9.44 -0.26
C LYS A 102 -51.85 -10.39 0.92
N ALA A 103 -50.78 -10.58 1.68
CA ALA A 103 -50.87 -11.33 2.93
C ALA A 103 -51.60 -10.50 4.00
N ILE A 104 -52.57 -11.13 4.66
CA ILE A 104 -53.30 -10.59 5.80
C ILE A 104 -53.21 -11.56 6.97
N ALA A 105 -53.05 -11.04 8.19
CA ALA A 105 -53.22 -11.81 9.41
C ALA A 105 -54.65 -11.65 9.94
N SER A 106 -55.28 -12.76 10.36
CA SER A 106 -56.55 -12.69 11.09
C SER A 106 -56.38 -11.84 12.35
N THR A 107 -57.35 -10.96 12.59
CA THR A 107 -57.45 -10.07 13.75
C THR A 107 -57.10 -10.77 15.08
N GLY A 108 -55.99 -10.38 15.71
CA GLY A 108 -55.62 -10.77 17.08
C GLY A 108 -54.10 -10.77 17.31
N SER A 109 -53.57 -9.67 17.85
CA SER A 109 -52.19 -9.46 18.32
C SER A 109 -51.06 -9.99 17.41
N GLU A 110 -50.58 -9.15 16.50
CA GLU A 110 -49.35 -9.42 15.75
C GLU A 110 -48.15 -9.60 16.70
N PRO A 111 -47.26 -10.59 16.47
CA PRO A 111 -45.97 -10.60 17.13
C PRO A 111 -45.11 -9.45 16.60
N LEU A 112 -44.49 -8.69 17.51
CA LEU A 112 -43.56 -7.62 17.19
C LEU A 112 -42.47 -8.12 16.23
N SER A 113 -42.30 -7.45 15.09
CA SER A 113 -41.27 -7.75 14.09
C SER A 113 -40.62 -6.48 13.53
N ILE A 114 -39.40 -6.61 13.00
CA ILE A 114 -38.53 -5.48 12.62
C ILE A 114 -37.79 -5.71 11.31
N PHE A 115 -37.52 -4.64 10.57
CA PHE A 115 -36.66 -4.65 9.39
C PHE A 115 -35.91 -3.31 9.20
N PRO A 116 -34.58 -3.32 8.98
CA PRO A 116 -33.66 -4.47 9.00
C PRO A 116 -33.32 -4.92 10.45
N ASN A 117 -32.91 -6.18 10.62
CA ASN A 117 -32.50 -6.75 11.92
C ASN A 117 -31.01 -6.52 12.27
N ALA A 118 -30.26 -5.86 11.38
CA ALA A 118 -28.88 -5.45 11.63
C ALA A 118 -28.56 -4.13 10.93
N LEU A 119 -27.83 -3.26 11.63
CA LEU A 119 -27.35 -1.98 11.14
C LEU A 119 -25.82 -1.93 11.22
N LYS A 120 -25.21 -1.41 10.14
CA LYS A 120 -23.77 -1.17 10.08
C LYS A 120 -23.50 0.29 9.78
N PHE A 121 -22.64 0.91 10.56
CA PHE A 121 -22.20 2.29 10.40
C PHE A 121 -20.68 2.36 10.26
N HIS A 122 -20.21 3.31 9.45
CA HIS A 122 -18.81 3.69 9.37
C HIS A 122 -18.73 5.17 9.72
N LEU A 123 -17.98 5.50 10.76
CA LEU A 123 -17.80 6.86 11.24
C LEU A 123 -16.34 7.25 11.12
N ASP A 124 -16.10 8.44 10.59
CA ASP A 124 -14.80 9.09 10.58
C ASP A 124 -14.75 10.08 11.75
N ARG A 125 -13.87 9.83 12.72
CA ARG A 125 -13.73 10.67 13.90
C ARG A 125 -13.32 12.11 13.54
N SER A 126 -12.55 12.30 12.47
CA SER A 126 -12.09 13.61 12.03
C SER A 126 -13.20 14.53 11.52
N LYS A 127 -14.35 13.97 11.15
CA LYS A 127 -15.49 14.72 10.61
C LYS A 127 -16.50 15.17 11.66
N GLY A 128 -16.39 14.68 12.90
CA GLY A 128 -17.39 14.93 13.96
C GLY A 128 -18.81 14.62 13.48
N GLU A 129 -18.98 13.49 12.80
CA GLU A 129 -20.23 13.11 12.11
C GLU A 129 -21.09 12.18 12.98
N SER A 130 -22.41 12.33 12.86
CA SER A 130 -23.39 11.34 13.29
C SER A 130 -24.09 10.78 12.06
N LYS A 131 -24.37 9.48 12.04
CA LYS A 131 -25.11 8.82 10.96
C LYS A 131 -26.36 8.17 11.50
N SER A 132 -27.39 8.13 10.68
CA SER A 132 -28.66 7.53 11.03
C SER A 132 -29.11 6.48 10.01
N LYS A 133 -29.88 5.50 10.47
CA LYS A 133 -30.60 4.54 9.64
C LYS A 133 -31.96 4.24 10.25
N SER A 134 -32.98 4.13 9.40
CA SER A 134 -34.34 3.80 9.81
C SER A 134 -34.53 2.29 10.00
N VAL A 135 -35.34 1.92 11.01
CA VAL A 135 -35.87 0.57 11.22
C VAL A 135 -37.39 0.66 11.20
N THR A 136 -38.02 -0.22 10.42
CA THR A 136 -39.48 -0.35 10.33
C THR A 136 -39.95 -1.45 11.28
N LEU A 137 -41.03 -1.18 12.00
CA LEU A 137 -41.71 -2.05 12.96
C LEU A 137 -43.01 -2.58 12.34
N SER A 138 -43.52 -3.71 12.83
CA SER A 138 -44.89 -4.17 12.51
C SER A 138 -45.98 -3.37 13.22
N VAL A 139 -45.62 -2.66 14.30
CA VAL A 139 -46.54 -1.86 15.12
C VAL A 139 -46.15 -0.39 15.11
N ASP A 140 -47.03 0.47 15.62
CA ASP A 140 -46.71 1.90 15.76
C ASP A 140 -45.58 2.09 16.79
N SER A 141 -44.60 2.91 16.43
CA SER A 141 -43.41 3.23 17.25
C SER A 141 -43.75 3.83 18.62
N SER A 142 -44.93 4.43 18.79
CA SER A 142 -45.42 4.94 20.08
C SER A 142 -45.86 3.85 21.06
N THR A 143 -46.01 2.61 20.60
CA THR A 143 -46.54 1.49 21.38
C THR A 143 -45.48 0.54 21.94
N VAL A 144 -44.20 0.82 21.68
CA VAL A 144 -43.06 -0.03 22.06
C VAL A 144 -42.10 0.70 23.00
N ASN A 145 -41.43 -0.07 23.85
CA ASN A 145 -40.31 0.41 24.65
C ASN A 145 -39.00 0.11 23.92
N ILE A 146 -38.06 1.07 23.96
CA ILE A 146 -36.78 0.96 23.27
C ILE A 146 -35.65 1.17 24.28
N SER A 147 -34.68 0.26 24.28
CA SER A 147 -33.43 0.38 25.02
C SER A 147 -32.24 0.29 24.06
N ALA A 148 -31.27 1.18 24.24
CA ALA A 148 -30.08 1.24 23.41
C ALA A 148 -28.84 1.56 24.26
N PRO A 149 -27.63 1.15 23.82
CA PRO A 149 -26.38 1.53 24.46
C PRO A 149 -26.16 3.06 24.45
N TYR A 150 -25.35 3.55 25.41
CA TYR A 150 -25.09 4.99 25.58
C TYR A 150 -24.51 5.71 24.35
N TRP A 151 -23.96 4.97 23.38
CA TRP A 151 -23.38 5.49 22.15
C TRP A 151 -24.36 5.49 20.96
N LEU A 152 -25.64 5.18 21.19
CA LEU A 152 -26.74 5.33 20.24
C LEU A 152 -27.84 6.23 20.82
N THR A 153 -28.55 6.92 19.94
CA THR A 153 -29.83 7.57 20.22
C THR A 153 -30.87 6.98 19.28
N VAL A 154 -32.06 6.70 19.79
CA VAL A 154 -33.15 6.14 18.99
C VAL A 154 -34.36 7.06 19.11
N GLU A 155 -34.89 7.51 17.98
CA GLU A 155 -36.01 8.44 17.92
C GLU A 155 -37.16 7.84 17.10
N ALA A 156 -38.40 8.07 17.53
CA ALA A 156 -39.57 7.70 16.75
C ALA A 156 -39.84 8.78 15.70
N ILE A 157 -39.86 8.40 14.42
CA ILE A 157 -40.08 9.33 13.30
C ILE A 157 -41.54 9.35 12.81
N GLY A 158 -42.42 8.62 13.51
CA GLY A 158 -43.86 8.57 13.28
C GLY A 158 -44.32 7.29 12.60
N GLY A 159 -45.56 6.89 12.88
CA GLY A 159 -46.13 5.63 12.40
C GLY A 159 -45.29 4.43 12.87
N ASN A 160 -44.94 3.54 11.96
CA ASN A 160 -44.24 2.30 12.26
C ASN A 160 -42.71 2.37 12.09
N GLN A 161 -42.09 3.54 12.22
CA GLN A 161 -40.66 3.70 12.00
C GLN A 161 -39.92 4.38 13.16
N ILE A 162 -38.71 3.90 13.40
CA ILE A 162 -37.74 4.49 14.31
C ILE A 162 -36.45 4.80 13.56
N GLU A 163 -35.70 5.79 14.02
CA GLU A 163 -34.39 6.16 13.50
C GLU A 163 -33.32 5.87 14.55
N VAL A 164 -32.32 5.07 14.18
CA VAL A 164 -31.16 4.77 15.03
C VAL A 164 -30.01 5.68 14.61
N ILE A 165 -29.61 6.57 15.51
CA ILE A 165 -28.62 7.61 15.29
C ILE A 165 -27.36 7.28 16.12
N THR A 166 -26.19 7.33 15.50
CA THR A 166 -24.93 7.16 16.22
C THR A 166 -24.58 8.41 17.03
N ALA A 167 -23.97 8.23 18.20
CA ALA A 167 -23.30 9.32 18.89
C ALA A 167 -22.27 10.00 17.96
N ASN A 168 -22.00 11.28 18.22
CA ASN A 168 -21.08 12.05 17.39
C ASN A 168 -19.70 11.39 17.37
N SER A 169 -19.13 11.17 16.18
CA SER A 169 -17.88 10.44 16.02
C SER A 169 -16.71 11.07 16.79
N ALA A 170 -16.72 12.38 17.06
CA ALA A 170 -15.69 13.05 17.86
C ALA A 170 -15.66 12.59 19.32
N THR A 171 -16.81 12.13 19.85
CA THR A 171 -16.97 11.70 21.25
C THR A 171 -16.69 10.21 21.47
N LEU A 172 -16.54 9.45 20.39
CA LEU A 172 -16.26 8.01 20.42
C LEU A 172 -14.74 7.78 20.24
N LEU A 173 -14.22 6.73 20.88
CA LEU A 173 -12.84 6.28 20.67
C LEU A 173 -12.75 5.47 19.37
N PRO A 174 -11.59 5.41 18.70
CA PRO A 174 -11.41 4.54 17.53
C PRO A 174 -11.61 3.06 17.90
N GLY A 175 -12.25 2.30 17.02
CA GLY A 175 -12.50 0.87 17.24
C GLY A 175 -13.84 0.38 16.72
N ILE A 176 -14.14 -0.88 17.01
CA ILE A 176 -15.40 -1.52 16.65
C ILE A 176 -16.31 -1.52 17.88
N TYR A 177 -17.46 -0.88 17.77
CA TYR A 177 -18.53 -0.94 18.76
C TYR A 177 -19.58 -1.93 18.27
N THR A 178 -19.91 -2.89 19.12
CA THR A 178 -21.02 -3.82 18.90
C THR A 178 -22.03 -3.64 20.01
N GLY A 179 -23.31 -3.57 19.66
CA GLY A 179 -24.39 -3.48 20.62
C GLY A 179 -25.73 -3.78 20.01
N GLU A 180 -26.74 -3.79 20.86
CA GLU A 180 -28.08 -4.24 20.53
C GLU A 180 -29.07 -3.13 20.83
N VAL A 181 -29.91 -2.76 19.87
CA VAL A 181 -31.12 -1.98 20.15
C VAL A 181 -32.24 -2.98 20.42
N ILE A 182 -32.73 -2.96 21.65
CA ILE A 182 -33.79 -3.84 22.13
C ILE A 182 -35.12 -3.09 22.01
N ILE A 183 -36.08 -3.68 21.31
CA ILE A 183 -37.41 -3.14 21.13
C ILE A 183 -38.39 -4.16 21.71
N SER A 184 -39.24 -3.76 22.65
CA SER A 184 -40.21 -4.65 23.28
C SER A 184 -41.59 -4.02 23.38
N ASP A 185 -42.62 -4.83 23.15
CA ASP A 185 -43.98 -4.53 23.57
C ASP A 185 -44.25 -5.21 24.93
N ASN A 186 -45.50 -5.29 25.38
CA ASN A 186 -45.86 -5.92 26.66
C ASN A 186 -45.69 -7.45 26.70
N VAL A 187 -45.39 -8.10 25.56
CA VAL A 187 -45.43 -9.56 25.35
C VAL A 187 -44.20 -10.08 24.57
N ASN A 188 -43.67 -9.31 23.62
CA ASN A 188 -42.64 -9.71 22.65
C ASN A 188 -41.43 -8.77 22.70
N GLN A 189 -40.25 -9.31 22.38
CA GLN A 189 -38.99 -8.57 22.31
C GLN A 189 -38.26 -8.93 21.00
N VAL A 190 -37.72 -7.92 20.33
CA VAL A 190 -36.92 -8.05 19.11
C VAL A 190 -35.64 -7.22 19.23
N ILE A 191 -34.60 -7.66 18.51
CA ILE A 191 -33.24 -7.10 18.63
C ILE A 191 -32.74 -6.66 17.26
N VAL A 192 -32.28 -5.41 17.17
CA VAL A 192 -31.49 -4.91 16.04
C VAL A 192 -30.01 -4.94 16.43
N ASN A 193 -29.22 -5.76 15.74
CA ASN A 193 -27.76 -5.79 15.96
C ASN A 193 -27.10 -4.58 15.31
N VAL A 194 -26.36 -3.77 16.07
CA VAL A 194 -25.68 -2.57 15.57
C VAL A 194 -24.17 -2.74 15.68
N ILE A 195 -23.49 -2.52 14.54
CA ILE A 195 -22.03 -2.48 14.46
C ILE A 195 -21.62 -1.10 13.96
N ILE A 196 -20.80 -0.39 14.72
CA ILE A 196 -20.15 0.86 14.31
C ILE A 196 -18.66 0.60 14.17
N ASN A 197 -18.10 0.91 13.01
CA ASN A 197 -16.66 1.01 12.81
C ASN A 197 -16.25 2.49 12.87
N VAL A 198 -15.55 2.89 13.94
CA VAL A 198 -15.02 4.24 14.12
C VAL A 198 -13.55 4.23 13.71
N ILE A 199 -13.26 4.86 12.58
CA ILE A 199 -11.91 5.01 12.06
C ILE A 199 -11.33 6.38 12.43
N ASP A 200 -10.03 6.40 12.70
CA ASP A 200 -9.26 7.63 12.79
C ASP A 200 -8.59 7.86 11.44
N ALA A 201 -9.09 8.82 10.66
CA ALA A 201 -8.43 9.29 9.43
C ALA A 201 -7.14 10.10 9.73
N GLU A 202 -6.64 10.03 10.97
CA GLU A 202 -5.58 10.85 11.54
C GLU A 202 -4.21 10.61 10.91
N ILE A 203 -3.96 9.42 10.33
CA ILE A 203 -2.64 9.00 9.87
C ILE A 203 -2.72 8.50 8.43
N VAL A 204 -2.09 9.23 7.51
CA VAL A 204 -1.80 8.72 6.17
C VAL A 204 -0.33 8.28 6.17
N ASN A 205 -0.11 6.97 6.06
CA ASN A 205 1.21 6.37 6.04
C ASN A 205 1.56 5.93 4.61
N GLU A 206 2.57 6.55 4.02
CA GLU A 206 3.10 6.17 2.70
C GLU A 206 4.15 5.05 2.76
N LEU A 207 4.56 4.64 3.97
CA LEU A 207 5.56 3.59 4.17
C LEU A 207 5.02 2.22 3.78
N GLU A 208 5.84 1.48 3.03
CA GLU A 208 5.67 0.06 2.74
C GLU A 208 6.43 -0.77 3.78
N GLU A 209 6.39 -2.10 3.70
CA GLU A 209 7.20 -2.96 4.59
C GLU A 209 8.71 -2.68 4.42
N TYR A 210 9.17 -2.53 3.17
CA TYR A 210 10.55 -2.22 2.83
C TYR A 210 10.61 -0.88 2.08
N ASN A 211 11.45 0.04 2.55
CA ASN A 211 11.55 1.40 2.01
C ASN A 211 13.01 1.77 1.74
N PHE A 212 13.23 2.71 0.83
CA PHE A 212 14.48 3.44 0.71
C PHE A 212 14.37 4.75 1.48
N CYS A 213 15.40 5.11 2.23
CA CYS A 213 15.37 6.24 3.15
C CYS A 213 15.08 7.57 2.46
N LEU A 214 15.53 7.76 1.22
CA LEU A 214 15.42 9.03 0.52
C LEU A 214 14.29 9.05 -0.54
N ASP A 215 13.39 8.06 -0.57
CA ASP A 215 12.22 8.05 -1.47
C ASP A 215 11.16 9.12 -1.10
N ALA A 216 11.43 9.98 -0.12
CA ALA A 216 10.59 11.09 0.33
C ALA A 216 9.19 10.68 0.83
N LYS A 217 9.05 9.45 1.32
CA LYS A 217 7.80 8.91 1.87
C LYS A 217 7.53 9.47 3.26
N LYS A 218 6.36 10.08 3.44
CA LYS A 218 6.01 10.78 4.68
C LYS A 218 4.89 10.11 5.44
N ILE A 219 4.88 10.35 6.74
CA ILE A 219 3.72 10.11 7.60
C ILE A 219 3.07 11.47 7.87
N TYR A 220 1.79 11.57 7.55
CA TYR A 220 0.98 12.77 7.80
C TYR A 220 0.09 12.55 9.00
N PHE A 221 0.00 13.57 9.85
CA PHE A 221 -0.80 13.58 11.06
C PHE A 221 -1.77 14.75 11.03
N LYS A 222 -3.03 14.49 11.37
CA LYS A 222 -4.06 15.53 11.51
C LYS A 222 -4.44 15.76 12.96
N GLN A 223 -4.51 17.02 13.36
CA GLN A 223 -4.96 17.42 14.68
C GLN A 223 -6.47 17.18 14.79
N TYR A 224 -6.88 16.23 15.62
CA TYR A 224 -8.28 15.93 15.85
C TYR A 224 -8.88 16.61 17.10
N HIS A 225 -8.03 17.21 17.95
CA HIS A 225 -8.49 17.93 19.14
C HIS A 225 -7.63 19.19 19.41
N PRO A 226 -8.23 20.36 19.70
CA PRO A 226 -7.50 21.64 19.87
C PRO A 226 -6.46 21.66 21.00
N ASN A 227 -6.64 20.83 22.02
CA ASN A 227 -5.69 20.72 23.15
C ASN A 227 -4.42 19.95 22.79
N LEU A 228 -4.39 19.21 21.68
CA LEU A 228 -3.19 18.53 21.20
C LEU A 228 -2.32 19.56 20.49
N LYS A 229 -1.11 19.80 20.97
CA LYS A 229 -0.19 20.78 20.38
C LYS A 229 0.93 20.14 19.60
N TYR A 230 1.35 18.94 20.01
CA TYR A 230 2.45 18.24 19.38
C TYR A 230 2.11 16.78 19.09
N LYS A 231 2.78 16.25 18.07
CA LYS A 231 2.88 14.83 17.78
C LYS A 231 4.30 14.38 18.07
N ARG A 232 4.47 13.49 19.04
CA ARG A 232 5.74 12.82 19.30
C ARG A 232 5.88 11.62 18.39
N VAL A 233 7.04 11.48 17.76
CA VAL A 233 7.41 10.32 16.97
C VAL A 233 8.72 9.79 17.52
N LYS A 234 8.67 8.59 18.10
CA LYS A 234 9.84 7.84 18.54
C LYS A 234 10.21 6.81 17.49
N ILE A 235 11.43 6.91 17.02
CA ILE A 235 12.05 5.98 16.07
C ILE A 235 13.06 5.16 16.84
N SER A 236 12.89 3.84 16.88
CA SER A 236 13.82 2.92 17.57
C SER A 236 14.16 1.77 16.64
N GLY A 237 15.43 1.39 16.53
CA GLY A 237 15.81 0.35 15.60
C GLY A 237 17.25 -0.10 15.68
N THR A 238 17.57 -1.04 14.80
CA THR A 238 18.88 -1.68 14.76
C THR A 238 19.37 -1.81 13.32
N GLN A 239 20.58 -1.33 13.08
CA GLN A 239 21.35 -1.57 11.87
C GLN A 239 22.34 -2.72 12.13
N TYR A 240 22.39 -3.67 11.20
CA TYR A 240 23.44 -4.70 11.16
C TYR A 240 24.30 -4.50 9.93
N ILE A 241 25.57 -4.13 10.09
CA ILE A 241 26.52 -3.86 9.00
C ILE A 241 27.85 -4.52 9.30
N SER A 242 28.45 -5.22 8.34
CA SER A 242 29.74 -5.94 8.55
C SER A 242 29.77 -6.87 9.78
N ASN A 243 28.62 -7.44 10.16
CA ASN A 243 28.41 -8.24 11.38
C ASN A 243 28.49 -7.46 12.71
N GLU A 244 28.49 -6.13 12.67
CA GLU A 244 28.37 -5.25 13.83
C GLU A 244 26.92 -4.76 13.96
N GLU A 245 26.49 -4.57 15.21
CA GLU A 245 25.15 -4.10 15.56
C GLU A 245 25.22 -2.65 16.05
N HIS A 246 24.41 -1.78 15.45
CA HIS A 246 24.29 -0.38 15.82
C HIS A 246 22.84 -0.04 16.12
N HIS A 247 22.59 0.52 17.31
CA HIS A 247 21.25 0.92 17.72
C HIS A 247 20.98 2.37 17.35
N ILE A 248 19.78 2.61 16.82
CA ILE A 248 19.27 3.93 16.46
C ILE A 248 18.07 4.20 17.36
N GLN A 249 18.12 5.29 18.13
CA GLN A 249 16.97 5.76 18.89
C GLN A 249 16.89 7.28 18.82
N GLN A 250 15.76 7.79 18.34
CA GLN A 250 15.50 9.22 18.21
C GLN A 250 14.05 9.54 18.55
N ILE A 251 13.83 10.74 19.09
CA ILE A 251 12.51 11.26 19.45
C ILE A 251 12.34 12.61 18.79
N TYR A 252 11.24 12.79 18.09
CA TYR A 252 10.88 14.04 17.39
C TYR A 252 9.54 14.54 17.91
N ASP A 253 9.53 15.78 18.40
CA ASP A 253 8.30 16.47 18.79
C ASP A 253 7.91 17.45 17.68
N LEU A 254 6.85 17.11 16.96
CA LEU A 254 6.37 17.86 15.79
C LEU A 254 5.22 18.76 16.21
N ILE A 255 5.28 20.04 15.90
CA ILE A 255 4.17 20.97 16.17
C ILE A 255 3.09 20.81 15.09
N TYR A 256 1.82 20.89 15.48
CA TYR A 256 0.73 21.03 14.52
C TYR A 256 0.68 22.48 14.02
N PHE A 257 0.70 22.66 12.70
CA PHE A 257 0.50 23.95 12.05
C PHE A 257 -0.75 23.88 11.18
N ASN A 258 -1.70 24.79 11.40
CA ASN A 258 -3.02 24.75 10.75
C ASN A 258 -3.73 23.38 10.84
N GLY A 259 -3.55 22.69 11.96
CA GLY A 259 -4.18 21.39 12.21
C GLY A 259 -3.49 20.20 11.53
N GLU A 260 -2.33 20.37 10.93
CA GLU A 260 -1.60 19.29 10.26
C GLU A 260 -0.10 19.31 10.61
N THR A 261 0.53 18.13 10.60
CA THR A 261 1.99 18.00 10.69
C THR A 261 2.44 16.73 9.97
N ASN A 262 3.73 16.63 9.65
CA ASN A 262 4.27 15.47 8.93
C ASN A 262 5.74 15.22 9.30
N ILE A 263 6.19 14.00 9.04
CA ILE A 263 7.58 13.60 9.18
C ILE A 263 8.00 12.66 8.06
N ASP A 264 9.20 12.87 7.54
CA ASP A 264 9.89 11.93 6.68
C ASP A 264 10.77 11.02 7.55
N ILE A 265 10.30 9.81 7.80
CA ILE A 265 11.00 8.84 8.65
C ILE A 265 12.30 8.39 7.98
N GLY A 266 12.28 8.21 6.66
CA GLY A 266 13.44 7.74 5.91
C GLY A 266 14.59 8.74 5.98
N GLU A 267 14.31 10.03 5.79
CA GLU A 267 15.31 11.10 5.93
C GLU A 267 15.92 11.10 7.34
N LYS A 268 15.10 10.89 8.39
CA LYS A 268 15.60 10.82 9.77
C LYS A 268 16.46 9.59 10.01
N VAL A 269 16.09 8.44 9.47
CA VAL A 269 16.89 7.21 9.59
C VAL A 269 18.23 7.36 8.87
N GLN A 270 18.25 7.92 7.64
CA GLN A 270 19.46 8.10 6.82
C GLN A 270 20.60 8.78 7.59
N GLN A 271 20.29 9.77 8.43
CA GLN A 271 21.28 10.58 9.16
C GLN A 271 22.10 9.77 10.17
N PHE A 272 21.60 8.62 10.60
CA PHE A 272 22.24 7.78 11.63
C PHE A 272 22.77 6.46 11.08
N ILE A 273 22.75 6.27 9.77
CA ILE A 273 23.25 5.06 9.14
C ILE A 273 24.78 5.10 9.13
N GLU A 274 25.40 4.09 9.76
CA GLU A 274 26.84 3.90 9.64
C GLU A 274 27.19 3.38 8.23
N PRO A 275 28.15 3.99 7.52
CA PRO A 275 28.55 3.56 6.19
C PRO A 275 29.39 2.28 6.23
N PHE A 276 29.36 1.51 5.15
CA PHE A 276 30.21 0.33 4.99
C PHE A 276 31.69 0.72 4.83
N LYS A 277 32.58 0.19 5.67
CA LYS A 277 33.99 0.65 5.76
C LYS A 277 35.01 -0.30 5.12
N GLU A 278 34.63 -1.51 4.71
CA GLU A 278 35.59 -2.48 4.17
C GLU A 278 35.90 -2.26 2.68
N ILE A 279 37.10 -2.68 2.27
CA ILE A 279 37.58 -2.60 0.89
C ILE A 279 37.43 -3.96 0.22
N LEU A 280 36.65 -4.02 -0.87
CA LEU A 280 36.26 -5.26 -1.52
C LEU A 280 37.14 -5.65 -2.71
N LEU A 281 38.01 -4.75 -3.17
CA LEU A 281 38.82 -4.94 -4.39
C LEU A 281 39.69 -6.23 -4.36
N ASP A 282 39.99 -6.83 -3.20
CA ASP A 282 40.74 -8.10 -3.10
C ASP A 282 39.99 -9.22 -2.40
N MET A 283 38.67 -9.07 -2.21
CA MET A 283 37.88 -10.05 -1.50
C MET A 283 37.44 -11.22 -2.38
N ALA A 284 36.94 -12.26 -1.71
CA ALA A 284 36.29 -13.40 -2.36
C ALA A 284 35.05 -12.97 -3.17
N LEU A 285 34.50 -13.89 -3.96
CA LEU A 285 33.39 -13.65 -4.90
C LEU A 285 32.17 -12.91 -4.32
N LYS A 286 31.87 -13.07 -3.03
CA LYS A 286 30.70 -12.47 -2.40
C LYS A 286 31.05 -11.99 -0.99
N LYS A 287 30.50 -10.84 -0.64
CA LYS A 287 30.52 -10.27 0.71
C LYS A 287 29.11 -9.84 1.11
N HIS A 288 28.65 -10.25 2.29
CA HIS A 288 27.47 -9.67 2.92
C HIS A 288 27.82 -8.27 3.45
N ILE A 289 26.97 -7.29 3.14
CA ILE A 289 27.20 -5.88 3.47
C ILE A 289 26.41 -5.50 4.71
N MET A 290 25.08 -5.61 4.64
CA MET A 290 24.19 -5.22 5.73
C MET A 290 22.84 -5.92 5.62
N LYS A 291 22.10 -5.96 6.73
CA LYS A 291 20.67 -6.28 6.74
C LYS A 291 19.86 -4.99 6.51
N PRO A 292 18.61 -5.08 6.04
CA PRO A 292 17.70 -3.95 6.07
C PRO A 292 17.55 -3.45 7.52
N ILE A 293 17.56 -2.13 7.71
CA ILE A 293 17.51 -1.52 9.02
C ILE A 293 16.09 -1.67 9.57
N SER A 294 15.95 -2.36 10.68
CA SER A 294 14.65 -2.59 11.32
C SER A 294 14.31 -1.39 12.20
N ILE A 295 13.20 -0.71 11.90
CA ILE A 295 12.75 0.51 12.57
C ILE A 295 11.34 0.32 13.12
N GLN A 296 11.21 0.34 14.44
CA GLN A 296 9.94 0.47 15.15
C GLN A 296 9.56 1.95 15.29
N ILE A 297 8.31 2.27 14.98
CA ILE A 297 7.78 3.63 15.07
C ILE A 297 6.65 3.67 16.09
N ASP A 298 6.86 4.45 17.14
CA ASP A 298 5.84 4.73 18.15
C ASP A 298 5.47 6.21 18.10
N ILE A 299 4.18 6.52 18.22
CA ILE A 299 3.66 7.88 18.19
C ILE A 299 2.90 8.20 19.46
N ALA A 300 2.94 9.47 19.88
CA ALA A 300 2.12 9.95 20.99
C ALA A 300 1.58 11.36 20.73
N ASP A 301 0.35 11.63 21.20
CA ASP A 301 -0.24 12.96 21.20
C ASP A 301 0.08 13.68 22.50
N LEU A 302 0.50 14.93 22.39
CA LEU A 302 0.95 15.75 23.52
C LEU A 302 0.12 17.03 23.64
N ASN A 303 -0.12 17.48 24.86
CA ASN A 303 -0.67 18.81 25.14
C ASN A 303 0.39 19.92 25.10
N ASP A 304 0.00 21.14 25.46
CA ASP A 304 0.87 22.32 25.55
C ASP A 304 1.97 22.23 26.62
N LYS A 305 1.80 21.32 27.59
CA LYS A 305 2.77 21.00 28.64
C LYS A 305 3.66 19.79 28.31
N PHE A 306 3.55 19.24 27.10
CA PHE A 306 4.24 18.01 26.69
C PHE A 306 3.87 16.77 27.52
N GLU A 307 2.67 16.76 28.09
CA GLU A 307 2.13 15.56 28.74
C GLU A 307 1.53 14.64 27.67
N GLU A 308 1.89 13.35 27.71
CA GLU A 308 1.38 12.35 26.77
C GLU A 308 -0.07 11.99 27.11
N LEU A 309 -0.96 12.20 26.15
CA LEU A 309 -2.41 11.95 26.32
C LEU A 309 -2.82 10.62 25.70
N HIS A 310 -2.17 10.23 24.61
CA HIS A 310 -2.47 9.03 23.86
C HIS A 310 -1.21 8.53 23.17
N GLN A 311 -1.02 7.20 23.10
CA GLN A 311 0.12 6.55 22.47
C GLN A 311 -0.34 5.39 21.59
N LYS A 312 0.33 5.21 20.45
CA LYS A 312 0.07 4.12 19.51
C LYS A 312 1.38 3.68 18.86
N SER A 313 1.57 2.38 18.68
CA SER A 313 2.65 1.86 17.83
C SER A 313 2.14 1.71 16.39
N LEU A 314 2.93 2.18 15.42
CA LEU A 314 2.64 2.00 13.99
C LEU A 314 3.21 0.68 13.44
N GLY A 315 4.01 -0.02 14.24
CA GLY A 315 4.67 -1.27 13.86
C GLY A 315 6.13 -1.09 13.46
N THR A 316 6.66 -2.15 12.85
CA THR A 316 8.05 -2.22 12.40
C THR A 316 8.12 -2.13 10.88
N PHE A 317 9.03 -1.29 10.39
CA PHE A 317 9.31 -1.06 8.97
C PHE A 317 10.79 -1.27 8.71
N TYR A 318 11.14 -1.63 7.48
CA TYR A 318 12.51 -1.88 7.06
C TYR A 318 13.01 -0.79 6.12
N PHE A 319 14.25 -0.36 6.31
CA PHE A 319 14.85 0.72 5.54
C PHE A 319 16.19 0.32 4.92
N TYR A 320 16.36 0.70 3.66
CA TYR A 320 17.63 0.70 2.94
C TYR A 320 18.16 2.14 2.82
N PRO A 321 19.49 2.36 2.87
CA PRO A 321 20.04 3.70 2.70
C PRO A 321 19.78 4.23 1.27
N GLY A 322 19.74 5.56 1.13
CA GLY A 322 19.63 6.25 -0.16
C GLY A 322 18.24 6.22 -0.81
N GLU A 323 18.17 6.61 -2.08
CA GLU A 323 16.95 6.50 -2.91
C GLU A 323 16.89 5.15 -3.62
N LYS A 324 15.69 4.74 -4.06
CA LYS A 324 15.55 3.55 -4.91
C LYS A 324 16.36 3.70 -6.20
N PRO A 325 17.36 2.82 -6.43
CA PRO A 325 18.31 2.96 -7.52
C PRO A 325 17.66 2.70 -8.87
N LYS A 326 18.13 3.39 -9.92
CA LYS A 326 17.64 3.19 -11.29
C LYS A 326 17.79 1.74 -11.77
N ALA A 327 18.80 1.00 -11.31
CA ALA A 327 19.02 -0.39 -11.70
C ALA A 327 18.43 -1.42 -10.71
N TYR A 328 17.47 -1.04 -9.86
CA TYR A 328 16.82 -1.94 -8.90
C TYR A 328 16.44 -3.31 -9.56
N PRO A 329 16.75 -4.46 -8.93
CA PRO A 329 17.23 -4.66 -7.55
C PRO A 329 18.75 -4.54 -7.34
N LEU A 330 19.50 -4.08 -8.35
CA LEU A 330 20.90 -3.70 -8.17
C LEU A 330 20.97 -2.32 -7.54
N LEU A 331 21.87 -2.17 -6.57
CA LEU A 331 22.07 -0.93 -5.83
C LEU A 331 23.03 0.01 -6.56
N THR A 332 22.67 0.40 -7.79
CA THR A 332 23.42 1.36 -8.62
C THR A 332 22.48 2.19 -9.49
N ASN A 333 22.82 3.47 -9.70
CA ASN A 333 22.11 4.34 -10.63
C ASN A 333 22.59 4.18 -12.08
N HIS A 334 23.69 3.46 -12.29
CA HIS A 334 24.43 3.48 -13.55
C HIS A 334 24.11 2.23 -14.38
N ARG A 335 23.04 2.30 -15.18
CA ARG A 335 22.54 1.17 -15.98
C ARG A 335 23.45 0.74 -17.13
N ILE A 336 24.41 1.56 -17.54
CA ILE A 336 25.35 1.23 -18.62
C ILE A 336 26.76 1.49 -18.12
N ARG A 337 27.58 0.45 -18.11
CA ARG A 337 28.95 0.49 -17.59
C ARG A 337 29.94 -0.09 -18.58
N LYS A 338 31.15 0.45 -18.61
CA LYS A 338 32.26 -0.18 -19.30
C LYS A 338 32.97 -1.15 -18.36
N ARG A 339 33.66 -2.11 -18.95
CA ARG A 339 34.72 -2.88 -18.29
C ARG A 339 35.83 -3.20 -19.26
N VAL A 340 37.03 -3.38 -18.75
CA VAL A 340 38.22 -3.84 -19.48
C VAL A 340 38.75 -5.14 -18.87
N ASN A 341 39.66 -5.83 -19.55
CA ASN A 341 40.26 -7.05 -18.96
C ASN A 341 40.87 -6.71 -17.60
N LEU A 342 40.75 -7.65 -16.66
CA LEU A 342 41.17 -7.51 -15.26
C LEU A 342 40.31 -6.56 -14.41
N SER A 343 39.23 -5.97 -14.94
CA SER A 343 38.31 -5.17 -14.12
C SER A 343 37.80 -5.96 -12.92
N LYS A 344 37.78 -5.30 -11.77
CA LYS A 344 37.20 -5.80 -10.53
C LYS A 344 35.86 -5.10 -10.32
N MET A 345 34.77 -5.78 -10.68
CA MET A 345 33.42 -5.21 -10.63
C MET A 345 32.76 -5.52 -9.29
N LEU A 346 32.13 -4.51 -8.68
CA LEU A 346 31.49 -4.61 -7.36
C LEU A 346 29.96 -4.49 -7.48
N ILE A 347 29.27 -5.61 -7.67
CA ILE A 347 27.82 -5.60 -7.90
C ILE A 347 27.07 -5.74 -6.58
N SER A 348 26.65 -4.62 -6.00
CA SER A 348 25.78 -4.59 -4.82
C SER A 348 24.31 -4.83 -5.20
N TYR A 349 23.61 -5.72 -4.48
CA TYR A 349 22.23 -6.14 -4.77
C TYR A 349 21.46 -6.58 -3.52
N ILE A 350 20.13 -6.62 -3.63
CA ILE A 350 19.23 -7.16 -2.59
C ILE A 350 19.00 -8.66 -2.81
N GLU A 351 19.34 -9.46 -1.81
CA GLU A 351 19.21 -10.92 -1.81
C GLU A 351 17.75 -11.36 -1.85
N GLY A 352 17.46 -12.43 -2.60
CA GLY A 352 16.10 -12.96 -2.78
C GLY A 352 15.23 -12.14 -3.76
N VAL A 353 15.54 -10.85 -3.97
CA VAL A 353 14.92 -10.04 -5.03
C VAL A 353 15.73 -10.16 -6.33
N ALA A 354 17.05 -10.04 -6.26
CA ALA A 354 17.94 -10.38 -7.36
C ALA A 354 18.33 -11.86 -7.31
N ILE A 355 18.55 -12.48 -8.48
CA ILE A 355 18.95 -13.90 -8.59
C ILE A 355 20.29 -14.00 -9.34
N PRO A 356 21.43 -13.78 -8.68
CA PRO A 356 22.73 -13.76 -9.33
C PRO A 356 23.14 -15.04 -10.05
N ASN A 357 22.63 -16.19 -9.61
CA ASN A 357 22.89 -17.48 -10.25
C ASN A 357 22.38 -17.52 -11.71
N THR A 358 21.50 -16.59 -12.11
CA THR A 358 21.06 -16.44 -13.51
C THR A 358 22.04 -15.64 -14.38
N TRP A 359 23.06 -15.01 -13.78
CA TRP A 359 24.03 -14.15 -14.49
C TRP A 359 25.25 -14.92 -15.00
N GLY A 360 25.15 -16.23 -15.19
CA GLY A 360 26.23 -17.03 -15.80
C GLY A 360 27.53 -17.11 -14.98
N ILE A 361 27.46 -16.83 -13.68
CA ILE A 361 28.61 -16.85 -12.77
C ILE A 361 29.11 -18.29 -12.64
N LEU A 362 30.42 -18.49 -12.80
CA LEU A 362 31.06 -19.80 -12.92
C LEU A 362 31.11 -20.59 -11.60
N LYS A 363 30.88 -19.92 -10.48
CA LYS A 363 30.86 -20.52 -9.13
C LYS A 363 29.47 -20.32 -8.52
N SER A 364 28.98 -21.35 -7.84
CA SER A 364 27.71 -21.27 -7.10
C SER A 364 27.77 -20.16 -6.05
N ILE A 365 26.74 -19.32 -6.03
CA ILE A 365 26.56 -18.31 -4.99
C ILE A 365 25.59 -18.85 -3.95
N ASN A 366 26.06 -18.94 -2.71
CA ASN A 366 25.20 -19.20 -1.56
C ASN A 366 24.37 -17.94 -1.30
N ASN A 367 23.05 -18.05 -1.40
CA ASN A 367 22.15 -16.97 -1.01
C ASN A 367 22.15 -16.83 0.52
N GLY A 368 22.25 -15.60 1.00
CA GLY A 368 22.02 -15.21 2.39
C GLY A 368 20.52 -15.12 2.69
N ALA A 369 20.17 -14.40 3.76
CA ALA A 369 18.76 -14.19 4.07
C ALA A 369 18.10 -13.27 3.01
N THR A 370 16.84 -13.53 2.70
CA THR A 370 16.04 -12.68 1.82
C THR A 370 16.05 -11.25 2.35
N HIS A 371 16.16 -10.27 1.44
CA HIS A 371 16.20 -8.82 1.70
C HIS A 371 17.51 -8.27 2.27
N ASP A 372 18.49 -9.11 2.58
CA ASP A 372 19.84 -8.66 2.92
C ASP A 372 20.53 -7.99 1.71
N ILE A 373 21.50 -7.12 1.99
CA ILE A 373 22.35 -6.53 0.96
C ILE A 373 23.67 -7.30 0.90
N SER A 374 24.02 -7.73 -0.31
CA SER A 374 25.29 -8.37 -0.62
C SER A 374 25.96 -7.72 -1.82
N CYS A 375 27.28 -7.80 -1.88
CA CYS A 375 28.08 -7.38 -3.02
C CYS A 375 28.79 -8.59 -3.64
N LEU A 376 28.72 -8.71 -4.97
CA LEU A 376 29.56 -9.63 -5.74
C LEU A 376 30.81 -8.93 -6.22
N ILE A 377 31.92 -9.65 -6.13
CA ILE A 377 33.22 -9.24 -6.66
C ILE A 377 33.48 -10.09 -7.90
N LEU A 378 33.24 -9.50 -9.07
CA LEU A 378 33.32 -10.19 -10.36
C LEU A 378 34.62 -9.83 -11.08
N THR A 379 35.31 -10.87 -11.51
CA THR A 379 36.53 -10.83 -12.31
C THR A 379 36.47 -11.93 -13.38
N GLU A 380 37.44 -11.96 -14.28
CA GLU A 380 37.58 -13.00 -15.32
C GLU A 380 37.63 -14.44 -14.75
N PHE A 381 38.04 -14.59 -13.48
CA PHE A 381 38.11 -15.89 -12.82
C PHE A 381 36.74 -16.46 -12.43
N ASN A 382 35.71 -15.62 -12.36
CA ASN A 382 34.41 -15.96 -11.80
C ASN A 382 33.27 -15.78 -12.80
N LEU A 383 33.50 -15.08 -13.92
CA LEU A 383 32.52 -14.89 -14.98
C LEU A 383 33.24 -14.72 -16.32
N ASN A 384 32.74 -15.39 -17.36
CA ASN A 384 33.20 -15.14 -18.73
C ASN A 384 32.43 -13.95 -19.31
N PHE A 385 33.14 -12.86 -19.63
CA PHE A 385 32.53 -11.63 -20.12
C PHE A 385 32.46 -11.61 -21.65
N PRO A 386 31.26 -11.71 -22.27
CA PRO A 386 31.10 -11.40 -23.67
C PRO A 386 31.31 -9.89 -23.94
N ARG A 387 31.29 -9.50 -25.21
CA ARG A 387 31.40 -8.08 -25.62
C ARG A 387 30.36 -7.19 -24.95
N VAL A 388 29.14 -7.71 -24.79
CA VAL A 388 28.04 -7.03 -24.09
C VAL A 388 27.38 -8.05 -23.18
N PHE A 389 27.23 -7.72 -21.90
CA PHE A 389 26.64 -8.57 -20.89
C PHE A 389 25.56 -7.81 -20.10
N ASN A 390 24.50 -8.48 -19.67
CA ASN A 390 23.44 -7.88 -18.86
C ASN A 390 23.35 -8.54 -17.49
N PHE A 391 23.44 -7.74 -16.44
CA PHE A 391 23.16 -8.13 -15.06
C PHE A 391 21.79 -7.57 -14.68
N GLY A 392 20.74 -8.37 -14.87
CA GLY A 392 19.37 -7.89 -14.68
C GLY A 392 19.09 -6.64 -15.54
N THR A 393 18.95 -5.48 -14.90
CA THR A 393 18.65 -4.18 -15.53
C THR A 393 19.89 -3.38 -15.94
N MET A 394 21.09 -3.83 -15.56
CA MET A 394 22.36 -3.17 -15.91
C MET A 394 23.03 -3.85 -17.10
N LYS A 395 23.50 -3.04 -18.05
CA LYS A 395 24.28 -3.44 -19.22
C LYS A 395 25.75 -3.11 -19.02
N VAL A 396 26.61 -4.06 -19.34
CA VAL A 396 28.07 -3.95 -19.22
C VAL A 396 28.70 -4.19 -20.58
N ILE A 397 29.57 -3.29 -21.01
CA ILE A 397 30.22 -3.32 -22.33
C ILE A 397 31.73 -3.54 -22.15
N SER A 398 32.24 -4.62 -22.73
CA SER A 398 33.65 -4.98 -22.67
C SER A 398 34.46 -4.21 -23.72
N PHE A 399 35.43 -3.44 -23.23
CA PHE A 399 36.37 -2.64 -24.02
C PHE A 399 37.71 -3.38 -24.15
N PRO A 400 38.50 -3.09 -25.21
CA PRO A 400 39.85 -3.62 -25.36
C PRO A 400 40.76 -3.23 -24.20
N THR A 401 41.70 -4.11 -23.88
CA THR A 401 42.66 -3.94 -22.78
C THR A 401 43.70 -2.88 -23.08
N SER A 402 43.99 -2.02 -22.11
CA SER A 402 45.14 -1.10 -22.06
C SER A 402 46.29 -1.72 -21.27
N GLN A 403 47.50 -1.15 -21.39
CA GLN A 403 48.66 -1.59 -20.60
C GLN A 403 48.48 -1.38 -19.10
N ASN A 404 47.74 -0.34 -18.70
CA ASN A 404 47.50 0.02 -17.30
C ASN A 404 46.01 -0.04 -16.97
N ALA A 405 45.68 -0.53 -15.77
CA ALA A 405 44.32 -0.51 -15.23
C ALA A 405 44.36 -0.10 -13.76
N PHE A 406 43.48 0.83 -13.39
CA PHE A 406 43.29 1.27 -12.00
C PHE A 406 41.89 0.91 -11.56
N HIS A 407 41.74 0.24 -10.42
CA HIS A 407 40.44 -0.13 -9.88
C HIS A 407 40.08 0.83 -8.76
N ILE A 408 38.91 1.43 -8.86
CA ILE A 408 38.42 2.38 -7.87
C ILE A 408 37.18 1.81 -7.20
N GLN A 409 37.10 1.99 -5.89
CA GLN A 409 35.92 1.72 -5.07
C GLN A 409 35.52 2.99 -4.31
N TRP A 410 34.22 3.28 -4.27
CA TRP A 410 33.62 4.29 -3.39
C TRP A 410 32.28 3.80 -2.85
N LEU A 411 31.64 4.58 -1.99
CA LEU A 411 30.26 4.31 -1.58
C LEU A 411 29.31 5.20 -2.37
N ASN A 412 28.31 4.60 -2.99
CA ASN A 412 27.27 5.35 -3.68
C ASN A 412 26.20 5.88 -2.69
N GLN A 413 25.14 6.50 -3.22
CA GLN A 413 24.05 7.05 -2.39
C GLN A 413 23.38 6.02 -1.45
N ASN A 414 23.43 4.74 -1.78
CA ASN A 414 22.86 3.66 -0.98
C ASN A 414 23.87 3.14 0.07
N LEU A 415 24.99 3.83 0.28
CA LEU A 415 26.06 3.49 1.23
C LEU A 415 26.65 2.09 1.01
N VAL A 416 26.61 1.61 -0.23
CA VAL A 416 27.20 0.33 -0.65
C VAL A 416 28.36 0.56 -1.62
N PRO A 417 29.30 -0.41 -1.71
CA PRO A 417 30.40 -0.32 -2.66
C PRO A 417 29.94 -0.22 -4.11
N GLU A 418 30.55 0.71 -4.82
CA GLU A 418 30.46 0.96 -6.26
C GLU A 418 31.88 0.92 -6.84
N TRP A 419 32.02 0.61 -8.13
CA TRP A 419 33.35 0.38 -8.74
C TRP A 419 33.60 1.30 -9.93
N ALA A 420 34.84 1.47 -10.34
CA ALA A 420 35.20 1.90 -11.68
C ALA A 420 36.53 1.26 -12.07
N THR A 421 36.78 1.12 -13.37
CA THR A 421 38.11 0.75 -13.86
C THR A 421 38.53 1.71 -14.96
N PHE A 422 39.65 2.38 -14.73
CA PHE A 422 40.23 3.36 -15.63
C PHE A 422 41.50 2.84 -16.28
N THR A 423 41.77 3.34 -17.47
CA THR A 423 42.81 2.81 -18.37
C THR A 423 43.79 3.85 -18.88
N GLY A 424 43.67 5.10 -18.43
CA GLY A 424 44.56 6.18 -18.82
C GLY A 424 45.89 6.15 -18.07
N GLU A 425 46.53 7.30 -17.98
CA GLU A 425 47.78 7.50 -17.26
C GLU A 425 47.54 8.14 -15.88
N PHE A 426 48.52 8.06 -14.99
CA PHE A 426 48.45 8.72 -13.69
C PHE A 426 49.75 9.46 -13.36
N LYS A 427 49.65 10.47 -12.48
CA LYS A 427 50.78 11.24 -11.96
C LYS A 427 50.62 11.46 -10.47
N ILE A 428 51.61 11.06 -9.68
CA ILE A 428 51.67 11.36 -8.24
C ILE A 428 52.59 12.56 -8.02
N LYS A 429 52.05 13.64 -7.43
CA LYS A 429 52.80 14.83 -7.04
C LYS A 429 52.98 14.82 -5.52
N THR A 430 54.13 15.27 -5.05
CA THR A 430 54.41 15.47 -3.63
C THR A 430 54.77 16.92 -3.40
N ALA A 431 54.00 17.62 -2.59
CA ALA A 431 54.26 18.99 -2.15
C ALA A 431 54.78 18.99 -0.71
N TYR A 432 55.68 19.91 -0.41
CA TYR A 432 56.22 20.12 0.93
C TYR A 432 55.95 21.56 1.36
N HIS A 433 55.17 21.72 2.43
CA HIS A 433 54.97 23.01 3.08
C HIS A 433 55.96 23.13 4.23
N HIS A 434 56.79 24.18 4.23
CA HIS A 434 57.84 24.36 5.23
C HIS A 434 57.55 25.58 6.10
N THR A 435 57.41 25.37 7.40
CA THR A 435 57.29 26.47 8.38
C THR A 435 58.69 26.90 8.80
N ILE A 436 59.19 27.97 8.19
CA ILE A 436 60.53 28.53 8.47
C ILE A 436 60.35 29.93 9.06
N SER A 437 60.88 30.15 10.27
CA SER A 437 60.87 31.47 10.91
C SER A 437 62.21 31.77 11.57
N LYS A 438 62.37 32.98 12.11
CA LYS A 438 63.63 33.43 12.74
C LYS A 438 63.66 32.95 14.18
N SER A 439 64.72 32.23 14.55
CA SER A 439 64.94 31.77 15.92
C SER A 439 65.15 32.94 16.87
N VAL A 440 64.35 33.00 17.93
CA VAL A 440 64.46 34.01 19.00
C VAL A 440 65.80 33.91 19.73
N PHE A 441 66.41 32.71 19.77
CA PHE A 441 67.66 32.44 20.49
C PHE A 441 68.93 32.66 19.66
N THR A 442 68.85 32.47 18.34
CA THR A 442 70.04 32.50 17.47
C THR A 442 69.98 33.57 16.39
N ASN A 443 68.84 34.26 16.25
CA ASN A 443 68.57 35.26 15.23
C ASN A 443 68.84 34.79 13.78
N LYS A 444 68.85 33.46 13.56
CA LYS A 444 69.02 32.80 12.27
C LYS A 444 67.70 32.16 11.84
N LYS A 445 67.48 32.02 10.53
CA LYS A 445 66.33 31.25 10.00
C LYS A 445 66.46 29.80 10.47
N LYS A 446 65.41 29.28 11.11
CA LYS A 446 65.29 27.89 11.54
C LYS A 446 64.02 27.31 10.96
N LYS A 447 64.10 26.08 10.46
CA LYS A 447 62.92 25.30 10.08
C LYS A 447 62.29 24.73 11.35
N TYR A 448 61.01 25.00 11.55
CA TYR A 448 60.24 24.54 12.70
C TYR A 448 59.39 23.33 12.37
N ASP A 449 58.82 23.31 11.16
CA ASP A 449 57.94 22.24 10.75
C ASP A 449 58.04 21.96 9.24
N SER A 450 57.54 20.80 8.84
CA SER A 450 57.39 20.38 7.46
C SER A 450 56.13 19.51 7.33
N GLU A 451 55.16 20.00 6.59
CA GLU A 451 54.01 19.19 6.18
C GLU A 451 54.27 18.63 4.78
N LYS A 452 53.89 17.37 4.58
CA LYS A 452 54.03 16.66 3.31
C LYS A 452 52.63 16.32 2.81
N GLU A 453 52.32 16.76 1.61
CA GLU A 453 51.07 16.48 0.93
C GLU A 453 51.33 15.67 -0.34
N LYS A 454 50.57 14.60 -0.55
CA LYS A 454 50.64 13.78 -1.77
C LYS A 454 49.31 13.90 -2.52
N SER A 455 49.37 14.24 -3.79
CA SER A 455 48.22 14.24 -4.69
C SER A 455 48.41 13.30 -5.86
N LEU A 456 47.30 12.82 -6.40
CA LEU A 456 47.21 11.86 -7.49
C LEU A 456 46.29 12.43 -8.57
N SER A 457 46.81 12.54 -9.79
CA SER A 457 46.06 12.88 -10.99
C SER A 457 45.89 11.61 -11.82
N ILE A 458 44.67 11.25 -12.20
CA ILE A 458 44.35 10.10 -13.05
C ILE A 458 43.59 10.58 -14.29
N ASN A 459 44.08 10.21 -15.46
CA ASN A 459 43.29 10.24 -16.68
C ASN A 459 42.42 8.97 -16.73
N THR A 460 41.11 9.12 -16.94
CA THR A 460 40.17 7.97 -16.92
C THR A 460 40.35 7.00 -18.10
N GLY A 461 41.07 7.42 -19.14
CA GLY A 461 40.92 6.89 -20.49
C GLY A 461 39.51 7.13 -21.03
N PHE A 462 39.21 6.57 -22.19
CA PHE A 462 37.88 6.71 -22.79
C PHE A 462 36.80 6.03 -21.94
N ILE A 463 35.80 6.79 -21.51
CA ILE A 463 34.59 6.31 -20.82
C ILE A 463 33.36 6.45 -21.72
N LEU A 464 32.29 5.75 -21.38
CA LEU A 464 31.00 5.93 -22.03
C LEU A 464 30.37 7.25 -21.57
N LYS A 465 29.65 7.94 -22.46
CA LYS A 465 28.86 9.13 -22.08
C LYS A 465 27.88 8.84 -20.92
N ALA A 466 27.34 7.62 -20.88
CA ALA A 466 26.45 7.17 -19.81
C ALA A 466 27.13 7.06 -18.43
N GLU A 467 28.47 7.09 -18.37
CA GLU A 467 29.25 7.01 -17.12
C GLU A 467 29.65 8.39 -16.58
N ILE A 468 29.29 9.49 -17.24
CA ILE A 468 29.54 10.85 -16.70
C ILE A 468 28.91 11.03 -15.31
N PRO A 469 27.62 10.67 -15.07
CA PRO A 469 27.03 10.77 -13.74
C PRO A 469 27.71 9.89 -12.68
N MET A 470 28.37 8.81 -13.09
CA MET A 470 29.15 7.96 -12.20
C MET A 470 30.44 8.65 -11.75
N ILE A 471 31.09 9.39 -12.66
CA ILE A 471 32.25 10.21 -12.31
C ILE A 471 31.84 11.31 -11.32
N GLU A 472 30.72 11.99 -11.57
CA GLU A 472 30.19 13.02 -10.66
C GLU A 472 29.89 12.45 -9.27
N GLU A 473 29.21 11.30 -9.18
CA GLU A 473 28.93 10.63 -7.92
C GLU A 473 30.23 10.24 -7.17
N MET A 474 31.20 9.64 -7.88
CA MET A 474 32.49 9.29 -7.29
C MET A 474 33.27 10.51 -6.78
N MET A 475 33.26 11.61 -7.53
CA MET A 475 33.94 12.85 -7.14
C MET A 475 33.23 13.57 -5.99
N SER A 476 31.93 13.32 -5.80
CA SER A 476 31.17 13.80 -4.63
C SER A 476 31.36 12.94 -3.37
N SER A 477 31.94 11.74 -3.51
CA SER A 477 32.19 10.83 -2.39
C SER A 477 33.21 11.42 -1.41
N SER A 478 33.02 11.18 -0.12
CA SER A 478 33.94 11.62 0.93
C SER A 478 35.30 10.91 0.84
N ILE A 479 35.31 9.64 0.44
CA ILE A 479 36.49 8.79 0.35
C ILE A 479 36.37 7.90 -0.89
N VAL A 480 37.52 7.66 -1.54
CA VAL A 480 37.68 6.64 -2.56
C VAL A 480 38.89 5.75 -2.23
N TYR A 481 38.82 4.49 -2.64
CA TYR A 481 39.91 3.53 -2.55
C TYR A 481 40.39 3.21 -3.95
N ILE A 482 41.69 3.36 -4.20
CA ILE A 482 42.27 3.17 -5.53
C ILE A 482 43.35 2.11 -5.46
N GLU A 483 43.19 1.05 -6.23
CA GLU A 483 44.19 0.00 -6.42
C GLU A 483 44.96 0.25 -7.73
N MET A 484 46.29 0.37 -7.61
CA MET A 484 47.22 0.55 -8.72
C MET A 484 48.62 0.08 -8.33
N ASP A 485 49.40 -0.46 -9.27
CA ASP A 485 50.82 -0.80 -9.07
C ASP A 485 51.15 -1.54 -7.75
N ASN A 486 50.36 -2.56 -7.38
CA ASN A 486 50.45 -3.28 -6.10
C ASN A 486 50.32 -2.39 -4.85
N ARG A 487 49.65 -1.26 -4.97
CA ARG A 487 49.33 -0.32 -3.89
C ARG A 487 47.82 -0.18 -3.78
N LEU A 488 47.39 0.00 -2.54
CA LEU A 488 46.03 0.41 -2.21
C LEU A 488 46.09 1.78 -1.55
N LEU A 489 45.50 2.76 -2.22
CA LEU A 489 45.48 4.15 -1.81
C LEU A 489 44.11 4.50 -1.24
N LYS A 490 44.09 5.15 -0.08
CA LYS A 490 42.89 5.82 0.45
C LYS A 490 43.00 7.29 0.08
N CYS A 491 42.03 7.80 -0.66
CA CYS A 491 42.08 9.16 -1.19
C CYS A 491 40.79 9.94 -0.92
N ILE A 492 40.90 11.27 -0.95
CA ILE A 492 39.77 12.21 -1.00
C ILE A 492 39.71 12.76 -2.43
N PRO A 493 38.58 12.67 -3.14
CA PRO A 493 38.37 13.41 -4.38
C PRO A 493 38.52 14.92 -4.16
N ASN A 494 39.35 15.58 -4.95
CA ASN A 494 39.71 16.99 -4.77
C ASN A 494 39.56 17.83 -6.05
N GLY A 495 38.94 17.29 -7.09
CA GLY A 495 38.70 18.02 -8.33
C GLY A 495 37.60 19.07 -8.18
N GLU A 496 37.90 20.34 -8.44
CA GLU A 496 36.93 21.45 -8.34
C GLU A 496 36.00 21.57 -9.56
N LYS A 497 36.40 21.04 -10.72
CA LYS A 497 35.67 21.15 -11.99
C LYS A 497 35.70 19.84 -12.76
N LEU A 498 34.56 19.46 -13.32
CA LEU A 498 34.41 18.40 -14.32
C LEU A 498 33.87 19.04 -15.59
N ASP A 499 34.59 18.93 -16.71
CA ASP A 499 34.10 19.41 -18.00
C ASP A 499 33.02 18.44 -18.50
N SER A 500 31.75 18.82 -18.31
CA SER A 500 30.62 17.88 -18.33
C SER A 500 30.17 17.46 -19.73
N GLU A 501 30.34 18.28 -20.78
CA GLU A 501 30.05 17.90 -22.17
C GLU A 501 30.83 18.74 -23.19
N ASP A 502 31.44 18.07 -24.17
CA ASP A 502 32.01 18.72 -25.35
C ASP A 502 31.34 18.15 -26.62
N SER A 503 30.59 18.99 -27.33
CA SER A 503 29.90 18.64 -28.57
C SER A 503 30.82 18.20 -29.71
N THR A 504 32.13 18.45 -29.60
CA THR A 504 33.14 18.13 -30.62
C THR A 504 33.80 16.76 -30.39
N ASN A 505 33.77 16.23 -29.16
CA ASN A 505 34.47 15.00 -28.81
C ASN A 505 33.56 13.78 -28.88
N GLN A 506 33.89 12.84 -29.79
CA GLN A 506 33.17 11.56 -29.92
C GLN A 506 33.45 10.58 -28.77
N LEU A 507 34.52 10.83 -28.00
CA LEU A 507 34.96 10.01 -26.88
C LEU A 507 35.21 10.90 -25.66
N VAL A 508 34.77 10.45 -24.49
CA VAL A 508 34.81 11.24 -23.25
C VAL A 508 35.98 10.77 -22.37
N THR A 509 36.78 11.72 -21.88
CA THR A 509 37.90 11.48 -20.96
C THR A 509 37.89 12.55 -19.87
N PHE A 510 38.21 12.17 -18.64
CA PHE A 510 38.37 13.11 -17.52
C PHE A 510 39.78 13.04 -16.94
N GLU A 511 40.26 14.18 -16.48
CA GLU A 511 41.40 14.28 -15.55
C GLU A 511 40.83 14.42 -14.14
N LEU A 512 41.10 13.44 -13.29
CA LEU A 512 40.59 13.36 -11.93
C LEU A 512 41.70 13.61 -10.94
N GLU A 513 41.45 14.47 -9.96
CA GLU A 513 42.43 14.81 -8.93
C GLU A 513 42.00 14.29 -7.56
N PHE A 514 42.95 13.71 -6.84
CA PHE A 514 42.74 13.09 -5.54
C PHE A 514 43.86 13.47 -4.56
N LEU A 515 43.51 13.67 -3.30
CA LEU A 515 44.44 13.80 -2.19
C LEU A 515 44.71 12.42 -1.58
N ILE A 516 45.95 11.99 -1.45
CA ILE A 516 46.30 10.70 -0.83
C ILE A 516 46.38 10.87 0.69
N ILE A 517 45.49 10.20 1.42
CA ILE A 517 45.47 10.17 2.90
C ILE A 517 46.40 9.08 3.43
N SER A 518 46.30 7.88 2.87
CA SER A 518 47.10 6.73 3.30
C SER A 518 47.38 5.78 2.14
N GLU A 519 48.42 4.99 2.31
CA GLU A 519 48.97 4.12 1.28
C GLU A 519 49.39 2.79 1.92
N ILE A 520 48.91 1.69 1.36
CA ILE A 520 49.23 0.32 1.77
C ILE A 520 49.88 -0.39 0.58
N TRP A 521 51.04 -1.01 0.81
CA TRP A 521 51.73 -1.83 -0.18
C TRP A 521 51.29 -3.29 -0.03
N LYS A 522 51.00 -3.96 -1.15
CA LYS A 522 50.58 -5.36 -1.19
C LYS A 522 51.74 -6.32 -1.37
#